data_AF-X1N6E9-F1
#
_entry.id   AF-X1N6E9-F1
#
_cell.length_a   1.000
_cell.length_b   1.000
_cell.length_c   1.000
_cell.angle_alpha   90.00
_cell.angle_beta   90.00
_cell.angle_gamma   90.00
#
_symmetry.space_group_name_H-M   'P 1'
#
loop_
_entity.id
_entity.type
_entity.pdbx_description
1 polymer ?
#
loop_
_entity_poly.entity_id
_entity_poly.type
_entity_poly.pdbx_seq_one_letter_code
_entity_poly.pdbx_strand_id
1 'polypeptide(L)'
;MQESQLRLLMFLQDLISLKKEIQDFQVVEKYEEMGFAFDRKEKIEEAIKEVTEQLDPELYRRFLQIAKKYDRPLAPVINGVCYGCFVSTPTGSKLVTQNKD
;
A
#
# COMPACT_ATOMS: atom_id res chain seq x y z
N MET A 1 15.94 -10.22 -4.07
CA MET A 1 14.81 -10.95 -3.43
C MET A 1 13.99 -10.08 -2.46
N GLN A 2 14.56 -9.09 -1.75
CA GLN A 2 13.78 -8.17 -0.89
C GLN A 2 13.03 -7.07 -1.67
N GLU A 3 13.63 -6.58 -2.75
CA GLU A 3 13.04 -5.63 -3.70
C GLU A 3 11.66 -6.04 -4.25
N SER A 4 11.39 -7.35 -4.41
CA SER A 4 10.09 -7.82 -4.91
C SER A 4 8.99 -7.73 -3.86
N GLN A 5 9.28 -8.07 -2.61
CA GLN A 5 8.29 -8.05 -1.52
C GLN A 5 7.89 -6.61 -1.14
N LEU A 6 8.83 -5.68 -1.08
CA LEU A 6 8.52 -4.27 -0.86
C LEU A 6 7.61 -3.71 -1.97
N ARG A 7 7.89 -4.03 -3.24
CA ARG A 7 7.03 -3.65 -4.36
C ARG A 7 5.62 -4.23 -4.25
N LEU A 8 5.50 -5.51 -3.90
CA LEU A 8 4.20 -6.16 -3.68
C LEU A 8 3.41 -5.48 -2.55
N LEU A 9 4.08 -5.11 -1.45
CA LEU A 9 3.45 -4.38 -0.35
C LEU A 9 3.01 -2.97 -0.76
N MET A 10 3.79 -2.28 -1.60
CA MET A 10 3.39 -0.98 -2.17
C MET A 10 2.17 -1.13 -3.08
N PHE A 11 2.16 -2.13 -3.97
CA PHE A 11 1.00 -2.40 -4.82
C PHE A 11 -0.25 -2.76 -4.02
N LEU A 12 -0.10 -3.58 -2.97
CA LEU A 12 -1.21 -3.91 -2.07
C LEU A 12 -1.80 -2.65 -1.41
N GLN A 13 -0.96 -1.73 -0.94
CA GLN A 13 -1.42 -0.46 -0.39
C GLN A 13 -2.25 0.34 -1.40
N ASP A 14 -1.75 0.49 -2.62
CA ASP A 14 -2.43 1.26 -3.65
C ASP A 14 -3.76 0.62 -4.06
N LEU A 15 -3.80 -0.71 -4.18
CA LEU A 15 -5.03 -1.46 -4.47
C LEU A 15 -6.07 -1.35 -3.34
N ILE A 16 -5.65 -1.37 -2.08
CA ILE A 16 -6.55 -1.18 -0.93
C ILE A 16 -7.11 0.25 -0.91
N SER A 17 -6.29 1.26 -1.20
CA SER A 17 -6.74 2.65 -1.33
C SER A 17 -7.76 2.78 -2.46
N LEU A 18 -7.45 2.24 -3.64
CA LEU A 18 -8.36 2.25 -4.78
C LEU A 18 -9.68 1.52 -4.46
N LYS A 19 -9.63 0.39 -3.75
CA LYS A 19 -10.83 -0.34 -3.31
C LYS A 19 -11.72 0.53 -2.41
N LYS A 20 -11.14 1.35 -1.52
CA LYS A 20 -11.90 2.29 -0.69
C LYS A 20 -12.53 3.41 -1.53
N GLU A 21 -11.78 3.96 -2.48
CA GLU A 21 -12.26 5.04 -3.36
C GLU A 21 -13.47 4.60 -4.20
N ILE A 22 -13.46 3.39 -4.76
CA ILE A 22 -14.58 2.89 -5.56
C ILE A 22 -15.81 2.49 -4.74
N GLN A 23 -15.71 2.48 -3.40
CA GLN A 23 -16.88 2.32 -2.52
C GLN A 23 -17.59 3.66 -2.28
N ASP A 24 -16.97 4.79 -2.64
CA ASP A 24 -17.59 6.10 -2.58
C ASP A 24 -18.53 6.30 -3.78
N PHE A 25 -19.82 6.47 -3.48
CA PHE A 25 -20.88 6.62 -4.48
C PHE A 25 -20.64 7.80 -5.44
N GLN A 26 -20.06 8.91 -4.95
CA GLN A 26 -19.77 10.08 -5.79
C GLN A 26 -18.67 9.80 -6.81
N VAL A 27 -17.71 8.95 -6.43
CA VAL A 27 -16.63 8.53 -7.33
C VAL A 27 -17.18 7.62 -8.42
N VAL A 28 -18.05 6.67 -8.06
CA VAL A 28 -18.69 5.73 -8.99
C VAL A 28 -19.50 6.47 -10.05
N GLU A 29 -20.40 7.38 -9.64
CA GLU A 29 -21.26 8.17 -10.53
C GLU A 29 -20.43 8.93 -11.58
N LYS A 30 -19.37 9.62 -11.14
CA LYS A 30 -18.45 10.34 -12.03
C LYS A 30 -17.78 9.44 -13.07
N TYR A 31 -17.40 8.22 -12.71
CA TYR A 31 -16.78 7.28 -13.65
C TYR A 31 -17.79 6.71 -14.65
N GLU A 32 -19.05 6.49 -14.24
CA GLU A 32 -20.14 6.09 -15.14
C GLU A 32 -20.47 7.21 -16.14
N GLU A 33 -20.53 8.47 -15.70
CA GLU A 33 -20.70 9.64 -16.57
C GLU A 33 -19.59 9.75 -17.64
N MET A 34 -18.37 9.33 -17.29
CA MET A 34 -17.23 9.29 -18.20
C MET A 34 -17.20 8.04 -19.10
N GLY A 35 -18.19 7.15 -18.99
CA GLY A 35 -18.33 5.95 -19.83
C GLY A 35 -17.41 4.79 -19.45
N PHE A 36 -16.87 4.77 -18.23
CA PHE A 36 -16.04 3.66 -17.77
C PHE A 36 -16.87 2.50 -17.22
N ALA A 37 -16.42 1.27 -17.51
CA ALA A 37 -17.10 0.04 -17.08
C ALA A 37 -17.07 -0.19 -15.56
N PHE A 38 -18.12 -0.85 -15.05
CA PHE A 38 -18.35 -1.14 -13.62
C PHE A 38 -17.58 -2.38 -13.12
N ASP A 39 -16.93 -3.16 -13.99
CA ASP A 39 -16.17 -4.38 -13.63
C ASP A 39 -14.86 -4.13 -12.85
N ARG A 40 -14.65 -2.89 -12.40
CA ARG A 40 -13.46 -2.46 -11.67
C ARG A 40 -13.35 -3.13 -10.32
N LYS A 41 -14.47 -3.35 -9.62
CA LYS A 41 -14.46 -3.89 -8.27
C LYS A 41 -13.91 -5.31 -8.26
N GLU A 42 -14.42 -6.17 -9.13
CA GLU A 42 -14.00 -7.56 -9.26
C GLU A 42 -12.52 -7.65 -9.65
N LYS A 43 -12.08 -6.83 -10.60
CA LYS A 43 -10.66 -6.76 -11.02
C LYS A 43 -9.73 -6.30 -9.90
N ILE A 44 -10.14 -5.35 -9.08
CA ILE A 44 -9.35 -4.90 -7.92
C ILE A 44 -9.27 -6.01 -6.87
N GLU A 45 -10.37 -6.73 -6.61
CA GLU A 45 -10.38 -7.85 -5.67
C GLU A 45 -9.51 -9.01 -6.14
N GLU A 46 -9.53 -9.32 -7.45
CA GLU A 46 -8.65 -10.31 -8.07
C GLU A 46 -7.18 -9.89 -7.97
N ALA A 47 -6.84 -8.65 -8.31
CA ALA A 47 -5.47 -8.14 -8.19
C ALA A 47 -4.97 -8.15 -6.74
N ILE A 48 -5.82 -7.82 -5.76
CA ILE A 48 -5.46 -7.92 -4.33
C ILE A 48 -5.13 -9.38 -3.99
N LYS A 49 -5.96 -10.33 -4.43
CA LYS A 49 -5.74 -11.76 -4.18
C LYS A 49 -4.40 -12.21 -4.76
N GLU A 50 -4.14 -11.93 -6.04
CA GLU A 50 -2.90 -12.29 -6.73
C GLU A 50 -1.65 -11.73 -6.06
N VAL A 51 -1.70 -10.47 -5.60
CA VAL A 51 -0.59 -9.83 -4.88
C VAL A 51 -0.37 -10.50 -3.52
N THR A 52 -1.44 -10.80 -2.79
CA THR A 52 -1.33 -11.42 -1.45
C THR A 52 -0.83 -12.86 -1.49
N GLU A 53 -1.10 -13.61 -2.55
CA GLU A 53 -0.59 -14.98 -2.73
C GLU A 53 0.93 -15.01 -2.96
N GLN A 54 1.51 -13.92 -3.45
CA GLN A 54 2.95 -13.78 -3.69
C GLN A 54 3.72 -13.16 -2.51
N LEU A 55 2.99 -12.60 -1.53
CA LEU A 55 3.60 -11.99 -0.37
C LEU A 55 4.06 -13.04 0.64
N ASP A 56 5.21 -12.77 1.26
CA ASP A 56 5.61 -13.49 2.46
C ASP A 56 4.51 -13.34 3.55
N PRO A 57 4.02 -14.45 4.13
CA PRO A 57 2.89 -14.40 5.06
C PRO A 57 3.16 -13.54 6.30
N GLU A 58 4.41 -13.46 6.76
CA GLU A 58 4.77 -12.66 7.93
C GLU A 58 4.74 -11.15 7.59
N LEU A 59 5.26 -10.78 6.42
CA LEU A 59 5.16 -9.40 5.93
C LEU A 59 3.71 -8.97 5.71
N TYR A 60 2.89 -9.82 5.08
CA TYR A 60 1.48 -9.54 4.87
C TYR A 60 0.73 -9.36 6.20
N ARG A 61 0.96 -10.23 7.18
CA ARG A 61 0.37 -10.13 8.51
C ARG A 61 0.72 -8.81 9.20
N ARG A 62 1.98 -8.39 9.14
CA ARG A 62 2.44 -7.10 9.72
C ARG A 62 1.80 -5.91 9.02
N PHE A 63 1.76 -5.94 7.69
CA PHE A 63 1.09 -4.92 6.90
C PHE A 63 -0.37 -4.74 7.33
N LEU A 64 -1.13 -5.84 7.46
CA LEU A 64 -2.52 -5.79 7.91
C LEU A 64 -2.69 -5.24 9.32
N GLN A 65 -1.77 -5.55 10.25
CA GLN A 65 -1.82 -5.00 11.61
C GLN A 65 -1.67 -3.48 11.62
N ILE A 66 -0.81 -2.93 10.77
CA ILE A 66 -0.59 -1.49 10.62
C ILE A 66 -1.79 -0.85 9.91
N ALA A 67 -2.31 -1.49 8.86
CA ALA A 67 -3.46 -1.02 8.07
C ALA A 67 -4.76 -0.90 8.87
N LYS A 68 -4.88 -1.58 10.01
CA LYS A 68 -6.01 -1.39 10.94
C LYS A 68 -6.03 -0.01 11.59
N LYS A 69 -4.87 0.64 11.73
CA LYS A 69 -4.72 1.93 12.43
C LYS A 69 -4.42 3.09 11.49
N TYR A 70 -3.79 2.80 10.35
CA TYR A 70 -3.30 3.83 9.43
C TYR A 70 -3.78 3.53 8.01
N ASP A 71 -4.33 4.53 7.34
CA ASP A 71 -4.76 4.40 5.94
C ASP A 71 -3.61 4.12 4.98
N ARG A 72 -2.40 4.58 5.33
CA ARG A 72 -1.18 4.38 4.54
C ARG A 72 -0.10 3.68 5.37
N PRO A 73 -0.06 2.33 5.37
CA PRO A 73 0.85 1.55 6.20
C PRO A 73 2.34 1.70 5.85
N LEU A 74 2.64 2.07 4.60
CA LEU A 74 4.01 2.19 4.09
C LEU A 74 4.28 3.64 3.73
N ALA A 75 5.42 4.14 4.21
CA ALA A 75 5.94 5.44 3.83
C ALA A 75 7.45 5.34 3.62
N PRO A 76 7.99 6.03 2.60
CA PRO A 76 9.43 6.13 2.45
C PRO A 76 10.02 6.98 3.57
N VAL A 77 11.24 6.63 3.98
CA VAL A 77 12.07 7.47 4.83
C VAL A 77 13.23 7.97 3.98
N ILE A 78 13.31 9.28 3.76
CA ILE A 78 14.35 9.91 2.94
C ILE A 78 15.06 10.93 3.81
N ASN A 79 16.40 10.84 3.89
CA ASN A 79 17.24 11.71 4.72
C ASN A 79 16.79 11.79 6.19
N GLY A 80 16.32 10.66 6.74
CA GLY A 80 15.80 10.60 8.11
C GLY A 80 14.47 11.31 8.31
N VAL A 81 13.72 11.62 7.25
CA VAL A 81 12.36 12.18 7.33
C VAL A 81 11.36 11.11 6.92
N CYS A 82 10.35 10.86 7.75
CA CYS A 82 9.23 9.99 7.40
C CYS A 82 8.26 10.74 6.48
N TYR A 83 8.04 10.28 5.25
CA TYR A 83 7.14 10.95 4.30
C TYR A 83 5.66 10.62 4.51
N GLY A 84 5.35 9.82 5.54
CA GLY A 84 3.98 9.60 5.98
C GLY A 84 3.47 10.71 6.90
N CYS A 85 4.34 11.27 7.74
CA CYS A 85 3.98 12.31 8.71
C CYS A 85 4.85 13.58 8.64
N PHE A 86 5.86 13.61 7.77
CA PHE A 86 6.81 14.71 7.59
C PHE A 86 7.57 15.12 8.87
N VAL A 87 7.77 14.18 9.79
CA VAL A 87 8.58 14.37 11.00
C VAL A 87 9.95 13.73 10.82
N SER A 88 11.00 14.36 11.37
CA SER A 88 12.32 13.77 11.45
C SER A 88 12.30 12.55 12.36
N THR A 89 12.79 11.43 11.85
CA THR A 89 12.98 10.21 12.65
C THR A 89 14.04 10.48 13.72
N PRO A 90 13.85 10.04 14.98
CA PRO A 90 14.88 10.17 15.99
C PRO A 90 16.17 9.52 15.50
N THR A 91 17.25 10.30 15.51
CA THR A 91 18.62 9.92 15.10
C THR A 91 19.20 8.73 15.89
N GLY A 92 18.50 8.23 16.92
CA GLY A 92 18.84 7.03 17.69
C GLY A 92 18.22 5.72 17.19
N SER A 93 17.25 5.77 16.26
CA SER A 93 16.79 4.56 15.60
C SER A 93 17.75 4.24 14.46
N LYS A 94 18.66 3.27 14.67
CA LYS A 94 19.44 2.69 13.58
C LYS A 94 18.45 2.13 12.54
N LEU A 95 18.08 2.94 11.56
CA LEU A 95 17.51 2.43 10.33
C LEU A 95 18.58 1.50 9.78
N VAL A 96 18.25 0.21 9.73
CA VAL A 96 19.13 -0.83 9.20
C VAL A 96 19.33 -0.52 7.72
N THR A 97 20.31 0.32 7.40
CA THR A 97 20.83 0.46 6.04
C THR A 97 21.69 -0.76 5.78
N GLN A 98 21.06 -1.83 5.31
CA GLN A 98 21.78 -2.95 4.70
C GLN A 98 22.25 -2.50 3.32
N ASN A 99 23.32 -1.72 3.29
CA ASN A 99 24.27 -1.73 2.18
C ASN A 99 25.59 -2.21 2.79
N LYS A 100 25.82 -3.52 2.71
CA LYS A 100 27.16 -4.09 2.77
C LYS A 100 27.57 -4.37 1.33
N ASP A 101 28.52 -3.58 0.84
CA ASP A 101 29.46 -4.02 -0.19
C ASP A 101 30.31 -5.18 0.34
#